data_AF-A0A7V1LJ86-F1
#
_entry.id   AF-A0A7V1LJ86-F1
#
_cell.length_a   1.000
_cell.length_b   1.000
_cell.length_c   1.000
_cell.angle_alpha   90.00
_cell.angle_beta   90.00
_cell.angle_gamma   90.00
#
_symmetry.space_group_name_H-M   'P 1'
#
loop_
_entity.id
_entity.type
_entity.pdbx_description
1 polymer ?
#
loop_
_entity_poly.entity_id
_entity_poly.type
_entity_poly.pdbx_seq_one_letter_code
_entity_poly.pdbx_strand_id
1 'polypeptide(L)'
;MKKITVVGAGNVGATTAQRLAEKHLAEEIILIDIIEGYSQGKALDIWESSPVELFDTKVKGTNSYSDTANSDLVIITAGLP
;
A
#
# COMPACT_ATOMS: atom_id res chain seq x y z
N MET A 1 -6.76 12.13 2.74
CA MET A 1 -6.99 11.83 1.30
C MET A 1 -7.88 10.60 1.21
N LYS A 2 -8.57 10.36 0.09
CA LYS A 2 -9.37 9.14 -0.07
C LYS A 2 -8.48 7.95 -0.42
N LYS A 3 -7.62 8.07 -1.44
CA LYS A 3 -6.82 6.95 -1.94
C LYS A 3 -5.39 7.34 -2.27
N ILE A 4 -4.41 6.54 -1.82
CA ILE A 4 -3.01 6.63 -2.24
C ILE A 4 -2.61 5.30 -2.92
N THR A 5 -1.85 5.38 -4.01
CA THR A 5 -1.22 4.19 -4.62
C THR A 5 0.29 4.21 -4.37
N VAL A 6 0.85 3.06 -3.99
CA VAL A 6 2.29 2.80 -3.92
C VAL A 6 2.66 1.74 -4.94
N VAL A 7 3.52 2.09 -5.90
CA VAL A 7 4.01 1.21 -6.97
C VAL A 7 5.34 0.59 -6.53
N GLY A 8 5.37 -0.75 -6.47
CA GLY A 8 6.45 -1.56 -5.93
C GLY A 8 6.18 -1.94 -4.47
N ALA A 9 6.20 -3.24 -4.17
CA ALA A 9 5.99 -3.80 -2.83
C ALA A 9 7.29 -4.33 -2.19
N GLY A 10 8.45 -3.97 -2.75
CA GLY A 10 9.75 -4.19 -2.11
C GLY A 10 9.91 -3.41 -0.80
N ASN A 11 11.10 -3.46 -0.19
CA ASN A 11 11.32 -2.90 1.16
C ASN A 11 10.88 -1.44 1.31
N VAL A 12 11.20 -0.59 0.31
CA VAL A 12 10.83 0.83 0.33
C VAL A 12 9.31 0.97 0.25
N GLY A 13 8.67 0.39 -0.77
CA GLY A 13 7.24 0.53 -0.97
C GLY A 13 6.38 -0.07 0.16
N ALA A 14 6.77 -1.22 0.71
CA ALA A 14 6.12 -1.81 1.88
C ALA A 14 6.25 -0.89 3.11
N THR A 15 7.46 -0.35 3.37
CA THR A 15 7.67 0.60 4.48
C THR A 15 6.88 1.88 4.26
N THR A 16 6.83 2.40 3.03
CA THR A 16 6.01 3.57 2.69
C THR A 16 4.54 3.30 2.98
N ALA A 17 3.99 2.17 2.53
CA ALA A 17 2.59 1.79 2.80
C ALA A 17 2.30 1.70 4.31
N GLN A 18 3.17 1.06 5.09
CA GLN A 18 3.04 1.00 6.55
C GLN A 18 3.01 2.41 7.17
N ARG A 19 3.97 3.28 6.84
CA ARG A 19 4.05 4.64 7.40
C ARG A 19 2.89 5.53 6.98
N LEU A 20 2.34 5.34 5.79
CA LEU A 20 1.13 6.04 5.35
C LEU A 20 -0.08 5.62 6.17
N ALA A 21 -0.21 4.32 6.45
CA ALA A 21 -1.31 3.75 7.22
C ALA A 21 -1.27 4.18 8.70
N GLU A 22 -0.12 4.01 9.37
CA GLU A 22 0.10 4.44 10.76
C GLU A 22 -0.13 5.94 10.99
N LYS A 23 0.06 6.76 9.95
CA LYS A 23 -0.12 8.23 10.01
C LYS A 23 -1.52 8.68 9.58
N HIS A 24 -2.43 7.76 9.26
CA HIS A 24 -3.79 8.05 8.80
C HIS A 24 -3.84 9.04 7.62
N LEU A 25 -2.90 8.95 6.68
CA LEU A 25 -2.80 9.93 5.58
C LEU A 25 -3.85 9.67 4.47
N ALA A 26 -4.41 8.47 4.41
CA ALA A 26 -5.47 8.08 3.49
C ALA A 26 -6.53 7.18 4.14
N GLU A 27 -7.72 7.12 3.54
CA GLU A 27 -8.72 6.10 3.89
C GLU A 27 -8.34 4.72 3.29
N GLU A 28 -7.77 4.70 2.08
CA GLU A 28 -7.32 3.50 1.38
C GLU A 28 -5.92 3.67 0.76
N ILE A 29 -5.09 2.64 0.90
CA ILE A 29 -3.79 2.50 0.25
C ILE A 29 -3.83 1.29 -0.69
N ILE A 30 -3.47 1.49 -1.96
CA ILE A 30 -3.27 0.44 -2.95
C ILE A 30 -1.78 0.16 -3.07
N LEU A 31 -1.35 -1.03 -2.70
CA LEU A 31 0.01 -1.52 -2.91
C LEU A 31 0.02 -2.41 -4.15
N ILE A 32 0.69 -1.97 -5.21
CA ILE A 32 0.75 -2.71 -6.48
C ILE A 32 2.16 -3.23 -6.73
N ASP A 33 2.26 -4.50 -7.14
CA ASP A 33 3.50 -5.12 -7.60
C ASP A 33 3.22 -6.05 -8.78
N ILE A 34 4.26 -6.39 -9.54
CA ILE A 34 4.18 -7.33 -10.67
C ILE A 34 4.24 -8.79 -10.18
N ILE A 35 4.82 -9.04 -9.00
CA ILE A 35 4.94 -10.39 -8.44
C ILE A 35 3.59 -10.75 -7.80
N GLU A 36 2.96 -11.80 -8.32
CA GLU A 36 1.67 -12.28 -7.82
C GLU A 36 1.76 -12.71 -6.35
N GLY A 37 0.77 -12.32 -5.56
CA GLY A 37 0.66 -12.64 -4.13
C GLY A 37 1.59 -11.81 -3.22
N TYR A 38 2.60 -11.13 -3.77
CA TYR A 38 3.59 -10.42 -2.97
C TYR A 38 3.02 -9.15 -2.32
N SER A 39 2.40 -8.28 -3.12
CA SER A 39 1.75 -7.06 -2.62
C SER A 39 0.55 -7.38 -1.72
N GLN A 40 -0.19 -8.46 -2.02
CA GLN A 40 -1.32 -8.95 -1.22
C GLN A 40 -0.87 -9.40 0.16
N GLY A 41 0.19 -10.21 0.24
CA GLY A 41 0.74 -10.67 1.52
C GLY A 41 1.23 -9.50 2.37
N LYS A 42 1.95 -8.54 1.77
CA LYS A 42 2.40 -7.33 2.47
C LYS A 42 1.23 -6.45 2.94
N ALA A 43 0.23 -6.24 2.11
CA ALA A 43 -0.95 -5.45 2.49
C ALA A 43 -1.74 -6.11 3.62
N LEU A 44 -1.88 -7.43 3.60
CA LEU A 44 -2.53 -8.20 4.67
C LEU A 44 -1.76 -8.05 5.99
N ASP A 45 -0.45 -8.29 5.97
CA ASP A 45 0.45 -8.16 7.15
C ASP A 45 0.35 -6.76 7.77
N ILE A 46 0.40 -5.71 6.94
CA ILE A 46 0.19 -4.33 7.39
C ILE A 46 -1.19 -4.21 8.06
N TRP A 47 -2.27 -4.62 7.39
CA TRP A 47 -3.62 -4.42 7.90
C TRP A 47 -3.93 -5.24 9.17
N GLU A 48 -3.34 -6.42 9.33
CA GLU A 48 -3.45 -7.23 10.54
C GLU A 48 -2.77 -6.58 11.76
N SER A 49 -1.79 -5.69 11.55
CA SER A 49 -1.17 -4.91 12.63
C SER A 49 -2.07 -3.78 13.15
N SER A 50 -3.12 -3.41 12.42
CA SER A 50 -3.91 -2.21 12.69
C SER A 50 -4.58 -2.15 14.08
N PRO A 51 -5.06 -3.25 14.69
CA PRO A 51 -5.60 -3.21 16.04
C PRO A 51 -4.55 -2.91 17.13
N VAL A 52 -3.28 -3.21 16.85
CA VAL A 52 -2.15 -2.99 17.77
C VAL A 52 -1.55 -1.61 17.55
N GLU A 53 -1.35 -1.22 16.29
CA GLU A 53 -0.76 0.06 15.89
C GLU A 53 -1.79 1.21 15.82
N LEU A 54 -3.06 0.91 16.13
CA LEU A 54 -4.18 1.84 16.28
C LEU A 54 -4.50 2.68 15.03
N PHE A 55 -4.48 2.05 13.85
CA PHE A 55 -4.89 2.70 12.60
C PHE A 55 -6.08 2.03 11.92
N ASP A 56 -6.75 2.78 11.05
CA ASP A 56 -7.95 2.36 10.31
C ASP A 56 -7.85 2.56 8.78
N THR A 57 -6.70 3.02 8.29
CA THR A 57 -6.39 3.11 6.85
C THR A 57 -6.32 1.73 6.20
N LYS A 58 -7.27 1.40 5.33
CA LYS A 58 -7.30 0.11 4.62
C LYS A 58 -6.12 -0.03 3.68
N VAL A 59 -5.47 -1.18 3.70
CA VAL A 59 -4.37 -1.49 2.78
C VAL A 59 -4.76 -2.67 1.91
N LYS A 60 -4.76 -2.49 0.58
CA LYS A 60 -5.09 -3.52 -0.41
C LYS A 60 -3.90 -3.77 -1.31
N GLY A 61 -3.46 -5.01 -1.38
CA GLY A 61 -2.47 -5.46 -2.36
C GLY A 61 -3.15 -5.87 -3.68
N THR A 62 -2.49 -5.61 -4.80
CA THR A 62 -2.99 -5.98 -6.13
C THR A 62 -1.85 -6.17 -7.14
N ASN A 63 -2.19 -6.82 -8.25
CA ASN A 63 -1.37 -6.85 -9.48
C ASN A 63 -2.04 -6.07 -10.63
N SER A 64 -3.25 -5.53 -10.42
CA SER A 64 -4.01 -4.82 -11.46
C SER A 64 -3.98 -3.31 -11.24
N TYR A 65 -3.54 -2.59 -12.27
CA TYR A 65 -3.61 -1.12 -12.29
C TYR A 65 -5.05 -0.58 -12.24
N SER A 66 -6.08 -1.39 -12.54
CA SER A 66 -7.46 -0.94 -12.41
C SER A 66 -7.81 -0.52 -10.98
N ASP A 67 -7.19 -1.14 -9.98
CA ASP A 67 -7.43 -0.84 -8.56
C ASP A 67 -6.84 0.51 -8.13
N THR A 68 -5.87 1.05 -8.88
CA THR A 68 -5.20 2.33 -8.59
C THR A 68 -6.01 3.55 -9.08
N ALA A 69 -7.11 3.31 -9.79
CA ALA A 69 -7.96 4.36 -10.34
C ALA A 69 -8.42 5.34 -9.25
N ASN A 70 -8.42 6.63 -9.61
CA ASN A 70 -8.81 7.75 -8.74
C ASN A 70 -7.97 7.88 -7.46
N SER A 71 -6.68 7.51 -7.52
CA SER A 71 -5.74 7.86 -6.43
C SER A 71 -5.47 9.35 -6.41
N ASP A 72 -5.54 9.95 -5.22
CA ASP A 72 -5.20 11.37 -4.99
C ASP A 72 -3.68 11.59 -5.07
N LEU A 73 -2.88 10.56 -4.75
CA LEU A 73 -1.42 10.56 -4.80
C LEU A 73 -0.91 9.19 -5.26
N VAL A 74 0.14 9.20 -6.09
CA VAL A 74 0.86 8.00 -6.53
C VAL A 74 2.32 8.14 -6.14
N ILE A 75 2.85 7.13 -5.43
CA ILE A 75 4.24 7.05 -5.03
C ILE A 75 4.88 5.89 -5.79
N ILE A 76 5.94 6.17 -6.55
CA ILE A 76 6.63 5.17 -7.36
C ILE A 76 7.96 4.82 -6.70
N THR A 77 8.07 3.59 -6.22
CA THR A 77 9.28 3.06 -5.57
C THR A 77 9.92 1.90 -6.34
N ALA A 78 9.21 1.35 -7.33
CA ALA A 78 9.73 0.34 -8.23
C ALA A 78 10.89 0.90 -9.07
N GLY A 79 11.99 0.15 -9.13
CA GLY A 79 13.19 0.50 -9.87
C GLY A 79 14.21 -0.64 -9.83
N LEU A 80 15.26 -0.51 -10.64
CA LEU A 80 16.43 -1.40 -10.61
C LEU A 80 17.53 -0.75 -9.73
N PRO A 81 18.34 -1.56 -9.02
CA PRO A 81 19.50 -1.06 -8.30
C PRO A 81 20.58 -0.49 -9.24
#